data_AF-A0A9W9ZQ56-F1
#
_entry.id   AF-A0A9W9ZQ56-F1
#
_cell.length_a   1.000
_cell.length_b   1.000
_cell.length_c   1.000
_cell.angle_alpha   90.00
_cell.angle_beta   90.00
_cell.angle_gamma   90.00
#
_symmetry.space_group_name_H-M   'P 1'
#
loop_
_entity.id
_entity.type
_entity.pdbx_description
1 polymer ?
#
loop_
_entity_poly.entity_id
_entity_poly.type
_entity_poly.pdbx_seq_one_letter_code
_entity_poly.pdbx_strand_id
1 'polypeptide(L)'
;MLFNHLVESSVNILLQTLKDNLKPTELTGLDKENYPCLYPESKQAKNNKGNRCWECMPCCYWNLFIFFNQRCIEALVKSKRQSLDAIKRRMQAASKHTDPDAKSPALFKADIVLEIPSIVMKPSLDDIQQALNRTVQIMLKTTQVGQRKHQMVNVYEWEQHGIIHQPPILVAEEGKVLPPLAPKSLYKIVSEHKDVTKVVITLSSVVSSLKMDATKILEEMDQFKELWNQDPNTKVKEFMESKPLLSDFDAQIKYYQLLETQIEELPGSYHIGPVEYLTDRIKEALVTETKAWKQSFGKALAEKASADMEEIFLFIDNLNKRLARGIKDLDDVRSSMAALSEIRESEIRIDMTIGPIEESFAMMNRYGLVYSSSDAERVDGLTYAWHKLHAQAGTVASHLIQIQPTFKSDLLDGVEKFKAMVTTFVNEYNDK
;
A
#
# COMPACT_ATOMS: atom_id res chain seq x y z
N MET A 1 -45.66 7.18 8.58
CA MET A 1 -45.95 6.89 10.00
C MET A 1 -47.45 6.85 10.33
N LEU A 2 -48.32 7.61 9.66
CA LEU A 2 -49.78 7.67 9.95
C LEU A 2 -50.56 6.34 9.83
N PHE A 3 -50.21 5.45 8.90
CA PHE A 3 -50.93 4.17 8.71
C PHE A 3 -50.77 3.16 9.85
N ASN A 4 -49.69 3.25 10.65
CA ASN A 4 -49.46 2.31 11.76
C ASN A 4 -50.39 2.63 12.94
N HIS A 5 -50.60 3.92 13.23
CA HIS A 5 -51.41 4.38 14.36
C HIS A 5 -52.90 4.02 14.24
N LEU A 6 -53.47 4.08 13.03
CA LEU A 6 -54.89 3.72 12.81
C LEU A 6 -55.14 2.23 13.01
N VAL A 7 -54.25 1.38 12.52
CA VAL A 7 -54.32 -0.07 12.71
C VAL A 7 -54.12 -0.41 14.18
N GLU A 8 -53.11 0.18 14.82
CA GLU A 8 -52.84 0.03 16.25
C GLU A 8 -54.08 0.44 17.06
N SER A 9 -54.60 1.65 16.88
CA SER A 9 -55.79 2.13 17.58
C SER A 9 -57.01 1.23 17.35
N SER A 10 -57.19 0.67 16.16
CA SER A 10 -58.32 -0.22 15.87
C SER A 10 -58.17 -1.57 16.58
N VAL A 11 -56.97 -2.14 16.59
CA VAL A 11 -56.67 -3.38 17.34
C VAL A 11 -56.87 -3.15 18.83
N ASN A 12 -56.51 -1.96 19.33
CA ASN A 12 -56.66 -1.59 20.74
C ASN A 12 -58.13 -1.51 21.14
N ILE A 13 -58.96 -0.89 20.30
CA ILE A 13 -60.40 -0.83 20.51
C ILE A 13 -61.00 -2.25 20.53
N LEU A 14 -60.58 -3.13 19.62
CA LEU A 14 -61.04 -4.52 19.59
C LEU A 14 -60.62 -5.31 20.85
N LEU A 15 -59.35 -5.19 21.26
CA LEU A 15 -58.84 -5.84 22.47
C LEU A 15 -59.53 -5.30 23.73
N GLN A 16 -59.76 -3.99 23.81
CA GLN A 16 -60.47 -3.37 24.93
C GLN A 16 -61.94 -3.81 24.96
N THR A 17 -62.60 -3.88 23.81
CA THR A 17 -63.98 -4.39 23.71
C THR A 17 -64.06 -5.83 24.20
N LEU A 18 -63.06 -6.68 23.88
CA LEU A 18 -63.01 -8.04 24.42
C LEU A 18 -62.77 -8.07 25.94
N LYS A 19 -61.91 -7.18 26.47
CA LYS A 19 -61.70 -7.01 27.92
C LYS A 19 -62.97 -6.57 28.65
N ASP A 20 -63.72 -5.63 28.10
CA ASP A 20 -64.94 -5.10 28.71
C ASP A 20 -66.07 -6.14 28.78
N ASN A 21 -66.01 -7.18 27.93
CA ASN A 21 -66.97 -8.29 27.91
C ASN A 21 -66.53 -9.52 28.74
N LEU A 22 -65.37 -9.47 29.40
CA LEU A 22 -64.87 -10.53 30.28
C LEU A 22 -65.36 -10.33 31.72
N LYS A 23 -65.67 -11.43 32.42
CA LYS A 23 -66.00 -11.35 33.86
C LYS A 23 -64.76 -10.96 34.67
N PRO A 24 -64.92 -10.35 35.86
CA PRO A 24 -63.79 -10.01 36.74
C PRO A 24 -62.87 -11.19 37.06
N THR A 25 -63.41 -12.41 37.15
CA THR A 25 -62.64 -13.64 37.38
C THR A 25 -61.87 -14.13 36.14
N GLU A 26 -62.29 -13.72 34.95
CA GLU A 26 -61.69 -14.08 33.65
C GLU A 26 -60.61 -13.07 33.22
N LEU A 27 -60.67 -11.85 33.77
CA LEU A 27 -59.62 -10.84 33.66
C LEU A 27 -58.39 -11.20 34.52
N THR A 28 -58.59 -11.90 35.63
CA THR A 28 -57.51 -12.31 36.54
C THR A 28 -56.58 -13.33 35.88
N GLY A 29 -55.36 -12.92 35.55
CA GLY A 29 -54.38 -13.79 34.87
C GLY A 29 -54.43 -13.74 33.35
N LEU A 30 -55.24 -12.85 32.75
CA LEU A 30 -55.18 -12.52 31.32
C LEU A 30 -53.86 -11.82 30.95
N ASP A 31 -53.19 -11.21 31.93
CA ASP A 31 -51.87 -10.59 31.88
C ASP A 31 -50.70 -11.59 31.98
N LYS A 32 -50.97 -12.83 32.45
CA LYS A 32 -49.94 -13.83 32.76
C LYS A 32 -49.55 -14.69 31.55
N GLU A 33 -48.32 -15.21 31.60
CA GLU A 33 -47.75 -16.08 30.55
C GLU A 33 -48.53 -17.38 30.31
N ASN A 34 -49.24 -17.87 31.33
CA ASN A 34 -50.04 -19.09 31.26
C ASN A 34 -51.51 -18.80 31.60
N TYR A 35 -52.19 -18.00 30.77
CA TYR A 35 -53.63 -17.79 30.92
C TYR A 35 -54.38 -19.13 30.71
N PRO A 36 -55.31 -19.53 31.58
CA PRO A 36 -56.04 -20.79 31.41
C PRO A 36 -57.19 -20.66 30.40
N CYS A 37 -57.43 -21.71 29.63
CA CYS A 37 -58.68 -21.86 28.87
C CYS A 37 -59.82 -22.08 29.87
N LEU A 38 -61.01 -21.48 29.65
CA LEU A 38 -62.17 -21.72 30.51
C LEU A 38 -62.76 -23.13 30.35
N TYR A 39 -62.50 -23.78 29.21
CA TYR A 39 -63.01 -25.10 28.86
C TYR A 39 -61.90 -26.04 28.35
N PRO A 40 -60.86 -26.32 29.16
CA PRO A 40 -59.69 -27.08 28.71
C PRO A 40 -60.03 -28.55 28.44
N GLU A 41 -61.08 -29.07 29.07
CA GLU A 41 -61.52 -30.47 28.91
C GLU A 41 -62.50 -30.70 27.75
N SER A 42 -62.93 -29.62 27.07
CA SER A 42 -63.84 -29.72 25.93
C SER A 42 -63.23 -30.54 24.79
N LYS A 43 -64.08 -31.21 23.99
CA LYS A 43 -63.61 -31.98 22.82
C LYS A 43 -62.81 -31.10 21.84
N GLN A 44 -63.24 -29.85 21.66
CA GLN A 44 -62.53 -28.88 20.82
C GLN A 44 -61.17 -28.50 21.43
N ALA A 45 -61.10 -28.21 22.74
CA ALA A 45 -59.84 -27.93 23.40
C ALA A 45 -58.85 -29.09 23.30
N LYS A 46 -59.30 -30.32 23.58
CA LYS A 46 -58.48 -31.54 23.51
C LYS A 46 -57.91 -31.82 22.11
N ASN A 47 -58.63 -31.43 21.06
CA ASN A 47 -58.19 -31.59 19.67
C ASN A 47 -57.27 -30.46 19.19
N ASN A 48 -57.10 -29.40 19.98
CA ASN A 48 -56.32 -28.23 19.63
C ASN A 48 -55.04 -28.13 20.47
N LYS A 49 -53.97 -27.60 19.86
CA LYS A 49 -52.68 -27.43 20.53
C LYS A 49 -52.85 -26.55 21.79
N GLY A 50 -52.43 -27.06 22.94
CA GLY A 50 -52.46 -26.34 24.23
C GLY A 50 -53.81 -26.33 24.97
N ASN A 51 -54.72 -27.29 24.70
CA ASN A 51 -56.04 -27.39 25.34
C ASN A 51 -56.87 -26.09 25.22
N ARG A 52 -56.87 -25.48 24.03
CA ARG A 52 -57.57 -24.22 23.73
C ARG A 52 -58.84 -24.48 22.93
N CYS A 53 -59.99 -24.04 23.44
CA CYS A 53 -61.26 -24.19 22.72
C CYS A 53 -61.47 -23.16 21.60
N TRP A 54 -60.70 -22.06 21.58
CA TRP A 54 -60.82 -20.94 20.62
C TRP A 54 -62.18 -20.21 20.59
N GLU A 55 -63.13 -20.64 21.40
CA GLU A 55 -64.47 -20.04 21.51
C GLU A 55 -64.64 -19.26 22.82
N CYS A 56 -63.83 -19.57 23.85
CA CYS A 56 -63.86 -18.86 25.11
C CYS A 56 -63.37 -17.42 24.97
N MET A 57 -63.96 -16.46 25.69
CA MET A 57 -63.57 -15.05 25.58
C MET A 57 -62.06 -14.79 25.85
N PRO A 58 -61.41 -15.44 26.84
CA PRO A 58 -59.95 -15.38 26.97
C PRO A 58 -59.18 -15.96 25.78
N CYS A 59 -59.69 -17.05 25.18
CA CYS A 59 -59.10 -17.68 24.00
C CYS A 59 -59.19 -16.77 22.77
N CYS A 60 -60.32 -16.08 22.59
CA CYS A 60 -60.57 -15.13 21.52
C CYS A 60 -59.66 -13.89 21.64
N TYR A 61 -59.54 -13.33 22.84
CA TYR A 61 -58.63 -12.22 23.15
C TYR A 61 -57.19 -12.54 22.72
N TRP A 62 -56.69 -13.68 23.20
CA TRP A 62 -55.31 -14.09 22.93
C TRP A 62 -55.07 -14.52 21.48
N ASN A 63 -56.05 -15.12 20.82
CA ASN A 63 -55.95 -15.42 19.39
C ASN A 63 -55.83 -14.14 18.57
N LEU A 64 -56.66 -13.14 18.85
CA LEU A 64 -56.62 -11.84 18.18
C LEU A 64 -55.27 -11.15 18.41
N PHE A 65 -54.80 -11.18 19.66
CA PHE A 65 -53.51 -10.65 20.07
C PHE A 65 -52.35 -11.32 19.32
N ILE A 66 -52.25 -12.65 19.35
CA ILE A 66 -51.19 -13.41 18.68
C ILE A 66 -51.24 -13.18 17.16
N PHE A 67 -52.44 -13.14 16.57
CA PHE A 67 -52.62 -12.90 15.13
C PHE A 67 -52.02 -11.57 14.68
N PHE A 68 -52.37 -10.46 15.34
CA PHE A 68 -51.86 -9.14 14.97
C PHE A 68 -50.36 -9.00 15.26
N ASN A 69 -49.87 -9.57 16.37
CA ASN A 69 -48.44 -9.62 16.66
C ASN A 69 -47.65 -10.36 15.58
N GLN A 70 -48.14 -11.53 15.14
CA GLN A 70 -47.53 -12.29 14.05
C GLN A 70 -47.53 -11.51 12.74
N ARG A 71 -48.62 -10.82 12.39
CA ARG A 71 -48.70 -9.95 11.21
C ARG A 71 -47.72 -8.78 11.26
N CYS A 72 -47.53 -8.16 12.42
CA CYS A 72 -46.54 -7.11 12.64
C CYS A 72 -45.11 -7.63 12.45
N ILE A 73 -44.80 -8.81 12.99
CA ILE A 73 -43.50 -9.48 12.81
C ILE A 73 -43.25 -9.78 11.33
N GLU A 74 -44.23 -10.36 10.63
CA GLU A 74 -44.14 -10.66 9.19
C GLU A 74 -43.90 -9.39 8.36
N ALA A 75 -44.59 -8.29 8.67
CA ALA A 75 -44.41 -7.00 8.00
C ALA A 75 -43.00 -6.42 8.24
N LEU A 76 -42.48 -6.52 9.46
CA LEU A 76 -41.12 -6.08 9.81
C LEU A 76 -40.06 -6.93 9.12
N VAL A 77 -40.21 -8.26 9.14
CA VAL A 77 -39.34 -9.19 8.40
C VAL A 77 -39.34 -8.83 6.92
N LYS A 78 -40.52 -8.60 6.32
CA LYS A 78 -40.64 -8.21 4.90
C LYS A 78 -39.93 -6.88 4.62
N SER A 79 -40.11 -5.88 5.47
CA SER A 79 -39.46 -4.56 5.34
C SER A 79 -37.92 -4.67 5.43
N LYS A 80 -37.39 -5.39 6.42
CA LYS A 80 -35.95 -5.61 6.59
C LYS A 80 -35.35 -6.41 5.45
N ARG A 81 -36.03 -7.49 5.05
CA ARG A 81 -35.64 -8.29 3.89
C ARG A 81 -35.58 -7.45 2.62
N GLN A 82 -36.60 -6.65 2.33
CA GLN A 82 -36.63 -5.78 1.15
C GLN A 82 -35.49 -4.75 1.16
N SER A 83 -35.18 -4.19 2.33
CA SER A 83 -34.08 -3.23 2.48
C SER A 83 -32.71 -3.89 2.24
N LEU A 84 -32.50 -5.09 2.78
CA LEU A 84 -31.28 -5.88 2.55
C LEU A 84 -31.18 -6.39 1.11
N ASP A 85 -32.30 -6.79 0.50
CA ASP A 85 -32.37 -7.20 -0.90
C ASP A 85 -32.02 -6.03 -1.84
N ALA A 86 -32.37 -4.78 -1.49
CA ALA A 86 -31.97 -3.60 -2.25
C ALA A 86 -30.45 -3.40 -2.25
N ILE A 87 -29.80 -3.53 -1.08
CA ILE A 87 -28.34 -3.49 -0.96
C ILE A 87 -27.70 -4.61 -1.77
N LYS A 88 -28.22 -5.84 -1.63
CA LYS A 88 -27.77 -7.01 -2.38
C LYS A 88 -27.84 -6.78 -3.89
N ARG A 89 -28.97 -6.29 -4.40
CA ARG A 89 -29.12 -5.99 -5.83
C ARG A 89 -28.09 -4.97 -6.30
N ARG A 90 -27.82 -3.94 -5.51
CA ARG A 90 -26.82 -2.92 -5.86
C ARG A 90 -25.41 -3.51 -5.89
N MET A 91 -25.07 -4.37 -4.93
CA MET A 91 -23.78 -5.06 -4.91
C MET A 91 -23.61 -6.05 -6.07
N GLN A 92 -24.69 -6.75 -6.46
CA GLN A 92 -24.67 -7.72 -7.56
C GLN A 92 -24.75 -7.06 -8.95
N ALA A 93 -25.50 -5.97 -9.09
CA ALA A 93 -25.59 -5.21 -10.33
C ALA A 93 -24.24 -4.62 -10.71
N ALA A 94 -23.49 -4.13 -9.72
CA ALA A 94 -22.14 -3.64 -9.92
C ALA A 94 -21.15 -4.76 -10.32
N SER A 95 -21.49 -6.03 -10.06
CA SER A 95 -20.66 -7.23 -10.40
C SER A 95 -20.97 -7.82 -11.77
N LYS A 96 -22.11 -7.50 -12.39
CA LYS A 96 -22.38 -7.88 -13.77
C LYS A 96 -21.77 -6.83 -14.68
N HIS A 97 -20.99 -7.27 -15.68
CA HIS A 97 -20.60 -6.48 -16.85
C HIS A 97 -21.87 -5.88 -17.47
N THR A 98 -22.25 -4.70 -17.01
CA THR A 98 -23.33 -3.91 -17.58
C THR A 98 -22.62 -2.76 -18.25
N ASP A 99 -22.83 -2.65 -19.57
CA ASP A 99 -22.53 -1.53 -20.47
C ASP A 99 -21.39 -0.56 -20.04
N PRO A 100 -20.26 -0.47 -20.75
CA PRO A 100 -19.14 0.42 -20.38
C PRO A 100 -19.52 1.90 -20.14
N ASP A 101 -20.65 2.36 -20.68
CA ASP A 101 -21.18 3.72 -20.47
C ASP A 101 -22.15 3.86 -19.28
N ALA A 102 -22.64 2.76 -18.69
CA ALA A 102 -23.55 2.78 -17.54
C ALA A 102 -22.79 2.45 -16.25
N LYS A 103 -21.85 3.30 -15.84
CA LYS A 103 -21.14 3.18 -14.55
C LYS A 103 -22.15 3.27 -13.39
N SER A 104 -22.64 2.12 -12.93
CA SER A 104 -23.35 2.06 -11.65
C SER A 104 -22.38 2.54 -10.55
N PRO A 105 -22.78 3.45 -9.65
CA PRO A 105 -21.85 4.05 -8.71
C PRO A 105 -21.32 3.01 -7.72
N ALA A 106 -19.99 2.91 -7.64
CA ALA A 106 -19.29 2.09 -6.66
C ALA A 106 -19.81 2.36 -5.24
N LEU A 107 -19.96 1.28 -4.47
CA LEU A 107 -20.39 1.36 -3.07
C LEU A 107 -19.21 1.59 -2.13
N PHE A 108 -18.05 1.05 -2.49
CA PHE A 108 -16.82 1.14 -1.72
C PHE A 108 -15.70 1.66 -2.60
N LYS A 109 -14.75 2.34 -1.97
CA LYS A 109 -13.48 2.71 -2.56
C LYS A 109 -12.38 2.08 -1.73
N ALA A 110 -11.36 1.55 -2.40
CA ALA A 110 -10.17 1.05 -1.74
C ALA A 110 -8.91 1.46 -2.50
N ASP A 111 -7.92 1.93 -1.77
CA ASP A 111 -6.62 2.27 -2.31
C ASP A 111 -5.78 1.01 -2.45
N ILE A 112 -5.10 0.87 -3.57
CA ILE A 112 -3.98 -0.06 -3.72
C ILE A 112 -2.74 0.64 -3.17
N VAL A 113 -2.10 0.03 -2.17
CA VAL A 113 -0.99 0.63 -1.43
C VAL A 113 0.18 -0.35 -1.40
N LEU A 114 1.39 0.19 -1.60
CA LEU A 114 2.63 -0.55 -1.39
C LEU A 114 2.96 -0.58 0.11
N GLU A 115 2.89 -1.75 0.72
CA GLU A 115 3.39 -2.03 2.06
C GLU A 115 4.52 -3.05 1.96
N ILE A 116 5.74 -2.57 1.71
CA ILE A 116 6.93 -3.38 1.45
C ILE A 116 7.03 -4.52 2.48
N PRO A 117 7.08 -5.79 2.02
CA PRO A 117 7.35 -6.24 0.64
C PRO A 117 6.10 -6.59 -0.20
N SER A 118 4.90 -6.20 0.22
CA SER A 118 3.63 -6.62 -0.37
C SER A 118 2.78 -5.45 -0.87
N ILE A 119 1.95 -5.70 -1.88
CA ILE A 119 0.92 -4.76 -2.30
C ILE A 119 -0.40 -5.21 -1.67
N VAL A 120 -1.03 -4.28 -0.96
CA VAL A 120 -2.26 -4.53 -0.22
C VAL A 120 -3.34 -3.54 -0.61
N MET A 121 -4.58 -3.95 -0.38
CA MET A 121 -5.75 -3.10 -0.54
C MET A 121 -6.16 -2.51 0.80
N LYS A 122 -6.43 -1.20 0.84
CA LYS A 122 -6.93 -0.49 2.03
C LYS A 122 -8.17 0.33 1.72
N PRO A 123 -9.32 0.08 2.37
CA PRO A 123 -9.59 -1.02 3.30
C PRO A 123 -9.50 -2.40 2.64
N SER A 124 -9.15 -3.43 3.40
CA SER A 124 -9.10 -4.80 2.88
C SER A 124 -10.50 -5.35 2.57
N LEU A 125 -10.59 -6.46 1.84
CA LEU A 125 -11.88 -7.14 1.62
C LEU A 125 -12.53 -7.60 2.94
N ASP A 126 -11.72 -7.94 3.95
CA ASP A 126 -12.25 -8.27 5.29
C ASP A 126 -12.82 -7.03 5.98
N ASP A 127 -12.15 -5.88 5.87
CA ASP A 127 -12.68 -4.61 6.40
C ASP A 127 -13.99 -4.21 5.71
N ILE A 128 -14.09 -4.39 4.39
CA ILE A 128 -15.33 -4.18 3.63
C ILE A 128 -16.42 -5.16 4.11
N GLN A 129 -16.08 -6.44 4.30
CA GLN A 129 -17.01 -7.44 4.83
C GLN A 129 -17.49 -7.08 6.25
N GLN A 130 -16.59 -6.62 7.12
CA GLN A 130 -16.91 -6.18 8.47
C GLN A 130 -17.80 -4.93 8.44
N ALA A 131 -17.51 -3.94 7.60
CA ALA A 131 -18.32 -2.75 7.43
C ALA A 131 -19.74 -3.09 6.95
N LEU A 132 -19.86 -4.03 6.00
CA LEU A 132 -21.14 -4.55 5.54
C LEU A 132 -21.88 -5.26 6.68
N ASN A 133 -21.21 -6.14 7.43
CA ASN A 133 -21.79 -6.84 8.58
C ASN A 133 -22.29 -5.84 9.63
N ARG A 134 -21.50 -4.81 9.97
CA ARG A 134 -21.91 -3.74 10.90
C ARG A 134 -23.14 -3.00 10.37
N THR A 135 -23.19 -2.70 9.09
CA THR A 135 -24.35 -2.04 8.45
C THR A 135 -25.61 -2.90 8.58
N VAL A 136 -25.53 -4.20 8.25
CA VAL A 136 -26.63 -5.15 8.44
C VAL A 136 -27.08 -5.20 9.90
N GLN A 137 -26.13 -5.27 10.83
CA GLN A 137 -26.43 -5.27 12.27
C GLN A 137 -27.13 -3.99 12.72
N ILE A 138 -26.71 -2.82 12.25
CA ILE A 138 -27.39 -1.54 12.54
C ILE A 138 -28.81 -1.56 11.98
N MET A 139 -28.99 -1.98 10.72
CA MET A 139 -30.31 -2.08 10.07
C MET A 139 -31.25 -3.01 10.83
N LEU A 140 -30.74 -4.12 11.37
CA LEU A 140 -31.51 -5.04 12.21
C LEU A 140 -31.75 -4.46 13.61
N LYS A 141 -30.76 -3.84 14.25
CA LYS A 141 -30.88 -3.21 15.58
C LYS A 141 -31.87 -2.07 15.63
N THR A 142 -32.21 -1.41 14.52
CA THR A 142 -33.33 -0.45 14.51
C THR A 142 -34.67 -1.09 14.88
N THR A 143 -34.82 -2.42 14.83
CA THR A 143 -35.98 -3.13 15.42
C THR A 143 -35.99 -3.15 16.94
N GLN A 144 -34.86 -2.85 17.60
CA GLN A 144 -34.75 -2.69 19.06
C GLN A 144 -35.15 -1.28 19.52
N VAL A 145 -35.01 -0.25 18.66
CA VAL A 145 -35.19 1.16 19.06
C VAL A 145 -36.65 1.49 19.42
N GLY A 146 -37.62 0.67 19.01
CA GLY A 146 -39.00 0.73 19.53
C GLY A 146 -39.14 0.47 21.03
N GLN A 147 -38.07 0.07 21.75
CA GLN A 147 -38.07 -0.18 23.19
C GLN A 147 -37.46 0.97 24.03
N ARG A 148 -36.90 2.01 23.41
CA ARG A 148 -36.30 3.14 24.15
C ARG A 148 -37.26 4.30 24.22
N LYS A 149 -38.10 4.28 25.26
CA LYS A 149 -38.87 5.42 25.81
C LYS A 149 -39.82 6.10 24.80
N HIS A 150 -41.10 5.76 24.93
CA HIS A 150 -42.25 6.64 24.64
C HIS A 150 -42.59 7.05 23.20
N GLN A 151 -41.98 6.52 22.13
CA GLN A 151 -42.52 6.84 20.80
C GLN A 151 -42.29 5.78 19.72
N MET A 152 -43.41 5.13 19.35
CA MET A 152 -43.73 4.55 18.05
C MET A 152 -42.89 3.36 17.58
N VAL A 153 -43.09 2.18 18.17
CA VAL A 153 -43.79 1.02 17.55
C VAL A 153 -44.17 0.11 18.72
N ASN A 154 -45.32 0.37 19.33
CA ASN A 154 -45.94 -0.61 20.22
C ASN A 154 -46.46 -1.73 19.32
N VAL A 155 -45.66 -2.78 19.17
CA VAL A 155 -46.23 -4.10 18.94
C VAL A 155 -47.02 -4.36 20.23
N TYR A 156 -48.33 -4.07 20.17
CA TYR A 156 -49.19 -3.73 21.31
C TYR A 156 -48.98 -4.70 22.50
N GLU A 157 -48.76 -4.14 23.69
CA GLU A 157 -48.51 -4.81 24.98
C GLU A 157 -47.20 -5.63 25.15
N TRP A 158 -46.14 -5.40 24.36
CA TRP A 158 -44.82 -6.03 24.64
C TRP A 158 -44.23 -5.65 26.01
N GLU A 159 -44.37 -4.40 26.45
CA GLU A 159 -43.85 -3.94 27.75
C GLU A 159 -44.56 -4.59 28.95
N GLN A 160 -45.83 -4.98 28.82
CA GLN A 160 -46.63 -5.55 29.92
C GLN A 160 -46.54 -7.07 29.98
N HIS A 161 -46.45 -7.74 28.82
CA HIS A 161 -46.35 -9.20 28.76
C HIS A 161 -44.92 -9.73 28.67
N GLY A 162 -43.91 -8.87 28.39
CA GLY A 162 -42.48 -9.23 28.32
C GLY A 162 -42.08 -10.20 27.20
N ILE A 163 -43.05 -10.87 26.55
CA ILE A 163 -42.87 -12.08 25.74
C ILE A 163 -43.83 -12.06 24.54
N ILE A 164 -43.36 -12.43 23.34
CA ILE A 164 -44.30 -12.96 22.33
C ILE A 164 -44.76 -14.32 22.81
N HIS A 165 -46.04 -14.40 23.16
CA HIS A 165 -46.71 -15.68 23.37
C HIS A 165 -46.66 -16.45 22.06
N GLN A 166 -45.63 -17.27 21.90
CA GLN A 166 -45.68 -18.35 20.95
C GLN A 166 -46.93 -19.18 21.31
N PRO A 167 -47.67 -19.69 20.33
CA PRO A 167 -48.72 -20.66 20.61
C PRO A 167 -48.18 -21.67 21.63
N PRO A 168 -48.92 -22.00 22.70
CA PRO A 168 -48.43 -22.88 23.76
C PRO A 168 -47.74 -24.10 23.14
N ILE A 169 -46.50 -24.32 23.58
CA ILE A 169 -45.54 -25.27 23.01
C ILE A 169 -46.22 -26.62 22.71
N LEU A 170 -45.87 -27.14 21.52
CA LEU A 170 -45.85 -28.54 21.10
C LEU A 170 -46.37 -29.51 22.18
N VAL A 171 -47.62 -29.99 22.00
CA VAL A 171 -48.03 -31.25 22.62
C VAL A 171 -47.01 -32.29 22.16
N ALA A 172 -46.42 -32.96 23.15
CA ALA A 172 -45.37 -33.94 23.02
C ALA A 172 -45.49 -34.83 21.76
N GLU A 173 -44.43 -34.89 20.96
CA GLU A 173 -44.01 -36.19 20.46
C GLU A 173 -43.43 -36.92 21.68
N GLU A 174 -44.12 -37.96 22.14
CA GLU A 174 -43.62 -38.96 23.09
C GLU A 174 -43.07 -38.41 24.44
N GLY A 175 -43.92 -37.75 25.22
CA GLY A 175 -43.72 -37.60 26.68
C GLY A 175 -42.53 -36.75 27.15
N LYS A 176 -41.79 -36.05 26.27
CA LYS A 176 -40.73 -35.12 26.69
C LYS A 176 -41.19 -33.66 26.63
N VAL A 177 -41.24 -33.01 27.79
CA VAL A 177 -41.43 -31.57 27.94
C VAL A 177 -40.21 -30.86 27.38
N LEU A 178 -40.35 -30.18 26.24
CA LEU A 178 -39.32 -29.23 25.79
C LEU A 178 -39.30 -28.03 26.74
N PRO A 179 -38.11 -27.53 27.13
CA PRO A 179 -38.00 -26.42 28.07
C PRO A 179 -38.70 -25.16 27.52
N PRO A 180 -39.20 -24.26 28.40
CA PRO A 180 -39.84 -23.02 28.00
C PRO A 180 -38.91 -22.24 27.06
N LEU A 181 -39.37 -21.94 25.84
CA LEU A 181 -38.60 -21.06 24.96
C LEU A 181 -38.60 -19.68 25.60
N ALA A 182 -37.43 -19.27 26.12
CA ALA A 182 -37.23 -17.94 26.64
C ALA A 182 -37.70 -16.88 25.62
N PRO A 183 -38.35 -15.80 26.07
CA PRO A 183 -38.85 -14.76 25.20
C PRO A 183 -37.74 -14.21 24.31
N LYS A 184 -37.93 -14.31 22.99
CA LYS A 184 -37.01 -13.71 22.03
C LYS A 184 -37.42 -12.27 21.81
N SER A 185 -36.46 -11.35 21.89
CA SER A 185 -36.69 -9.97 21.47
C SER A 185 -37.11 -9.91 20.00
N LEU A 186 -37.88 -8.88 19.63
CA LEU A 186 -38.27 -8.62 18.24
C LEU A 186 -37.06 -8.64 17.30
N TYR A 187 -35.95 -8.05 17.76
CA TYR A 187 -34.67 -8.13 17.08
C TYR A 187 -34.22 -9.55 16.82
N LYS A 188 -34.21 -10.42 17.85
CA LYS A 188 -33.76 -11.81 17.72
C LYS A 188 -34.63 -12.59 16.74
N ILE A 189 -35.94 -12.35 16.76
CA ILE A 189 -36.89 -13.00 15.84
C ILE A 189 -36.66 -12.57 14.40
N VAL A 190 -36.49 -11.26 14.17
CA VAL A 190 -36.26 -10.73 12.82
C VAL A 190 -34.87 -11.11 12.32
N SER A 191 -33.83 -11.05 13.16
CA SER A 191 -32.46 -11.36 12.78
C SER A 191 -32.23 -12.84 12.50
N GLU A 192 -32.89 -13.74 13.24
CA GLU A 192 -32.82 -15.19 13.05
C GLU A 192 -33.81 -15.68 11.97
N HIS A 193 -34.69 -14.82 11.47
CA HIS A 193 -35.68 -15.21 10.47
C HIS A 193 -34.99 -15.72 9.20
N LYS A 194 -35.39 -16.93 8.74
CA LYS A 194 -34.79 -17.62 7.60
C LYS A 194 -34.59 -16.74 6.37
N ASP A 195 -35.58 -15.90 6.05
CA ASP A 195 -35.52 -15.03 4.88
C ASP A 195 -34.56 -13.84 5.04
N VAL A 196 -34.34 -13.36 6.27
CA VAL A 196 -33.34 -12.33 6.56
C VAL A 196 -31.96 -12.96 6.51
N THR A 197 -31.75 -14.07 7.22
CA THR A 197 -30.49 -14.81 7.26
C THR A 197 -30.00 -15.21 5.87
N LYS A 198 -30.90 -15.67 4.98
CA LYS A 198 -30.56 -16.00 3.58
C LYS A 198 -29.98 -14.80 2.82
N VAL A 199 -30.55 -13.61 2.98
CA VAL A 199 -30.07 -12.41 2.29
C VAL A 199 -28.71 -11.98 2.85
N VAL A 200 -28.53 -12.05 4.18
CA VAL A 200 -27.24 -11.77 4.83
C VAL A 200 -26.15 -12.72 4.36
N ILE A 201 -26.41 -14.03 4.31
CA ILE A 201 -25.47 -15.03 3.78
C ILE A 201 -25.09 -14.71 2.33
N THR A 202 -26.08 -14.35 1.50
CA THR A 202 -25.80 -14.01 0.10
C THR A 202 -24.95 -12.74 -0.02
N LEU A 203 -25.19 -11.73 0.82
CA LEU A 203 -24.39 -10.50 0.86
C LEU A 203 -22.92 -10.79 1.18
N SER A 204 -22.64 -11.65 2.17
CA SER A 204 -21.27 -12.07 2.49
C SER A 204 -20.61 -12.85 1.36
N SER A 205 -21.39 -13.68 0.64
CA SER A 205 -20.89 -14.40 -0.53
C SER A 205 -20.47 -13.46 -1.67
N VAL A 206 -21.13 -12.31 -1.85
CA VAL A 206 -20.77 -11.34 -2.89
C VAL A 206 -19.42 -10.69 -2.60
N VAL A 207 -19.11 -10.38 -1.34
CA VAL A 207 -17.77 -9.86 -0.99
C VAL A 207 -16.72 -10.95 -1.18
N SER A 208 -17.03 -12.19 -0.80
CA SER A 208 -16.11 -13.32 -0.96
C SER A 208 -15.76 -13.60 -2.43
N SER A 209 -16.71 -13.39 -3.36
CA SER A 209 -16.43 -13.56 -4.80
C SER A 209 -15.45 -12.52 -5.36
N LEU A 210 -15.30 -11.35 -4.73
CA LEU A 210 -14.36 -10.31 -5.18
C LEU A 210 -12.90 -10.67 -4.90
N LYS A 211 -12.64 -11.71 -4.10
CA LYS A 211 -11.27 -12.09 -3.70
C LYS A 211 -10.40 -12.42 -4.91
N MET A 212 -10.91 -13.20 -5.87
CA MET A 212 -10.15 -13.57 -7.06
C MET A 212 -9.83 -12.36 -7.93
N ASP A 213 -10.81 -11.48 -8.13
CA ASP A 213 -10.62 -10.27 -8.93
C ASP A 213 -9.64 -9.28 -8.29
N ALA A 214 -9.73 -9.12 -6.96
CA ALA A 214 -8.79 -8.31 -6.19
C ALA A 214 -7.37 -8.87 -6.30
N THR A 215 -7.18 -10.19 -6.13
CA THR A 215 -5.87 -10.83 -6.30
C THR A 215 -5.33 -10.60 -7.71
N LYS A 216 -6.16 -10.71 -8.75
CA LYS A 216 -5.73 -10.48 -10.13
C LYS A 216 -5.21 -9.05 -10.35
N ILE A 217 -5.87 -8.03 -9.81
CA ILE A 217 -5.37 -6.64 -9.92
C ILE A 217 -4.04 -6.48 -9.17
N LEU A 218 -3.90 -7.10 -8.00
CA LEU A 218 -2.63 -7.06 -7.26
C LEU A 218 -1.50 -7.76 -8.02
N GLU A 219 -1.79 -8.89 -8.67
CA GLU A 219 -0.85 -9.61 -9.54
C GLU A 219 -0.43 -8.80 -10.77
N GLU A 220 -1.30 -7.95 -11.33
CA GLU A 220 -0.91 -7.02 -12.42
C GLU A 220 0.20 -6.06 -11.98
N MET A 221 0.32 -5.77 -10.69
CA MET A 221 1.37 -4.90 -10.16
C MET A 221 2.70 -5.64 -9.99
N ASP A 222 2.72 -6.98 -9.97
CA ASP A 222 3.95 -7.77 -9.79
C ASP A 222 4.99 -7.56 -10.90
N GLN A 223 4.61 -6.97 -12.04
CA GLN A 223 5.56 -6.54 -13.07
C GLN A 223 6.59 -5.53 -12.54
N PHE A 224 6.23 -4.76 -11.50
CA PHE A 224 7.10 -3.76 -10.88
C PHE A 224 7.82 -4.27 -9.63
N LYS A 225 7.70 -5.58 -9.30
CA LYS A 225 8.14 -6.13 -8.01
C LYS A 225 9.61 -5.99 -7.69
N GLU A 226 10.45 -5.80 -8.70
CA GLU A 226 11.86 -5.54 -8.47
C GLU A 226 12.08 -4.24 -7.69
N LEU A 227 11.17 -3.26 -7.79
CA LEU A 227 11.32 -1.96 -7.16
C LEU A 227 11.32 -2.07 -5.63
N TRP A 228 10.57 -3.02 -5.06
CA TRP A 228 10.46 -3.20 -3.60
C TRP A 228 11.00 -4.53 -3.06
N ASN A 229 11.26 -5.52 -3.91
CA ASN A 229 11.86 -6.79 -3.48
C ASN A 229 13.39 -6.79 -3.50
N GLN A 230 14.01 -5.84 -4.19
CA GLN A 230 15.46 -5.72 -4.27
C GLN A 230 15.90 -4.44 -3.58
N ASP A 231 17.05 -4.51 -2.90
CA ASP A 231 17.70 -3.32 -2.34
C ASP A 231 18.52 -2.61 -3.44
N PRO A 232 18.30 -1.31 -3.68
CA PRO A 232 19.03 -0.54 -4.67
C PRO A 232 20.55 -0.63 -4.50
N ASN A 233 21.04 -0.58 -3.26
CA ASN A 233 22.48 -0.57 -3.00
C ASN A 233 23.13 -1.92 -3.36
N THR A 234 22.43 -3.03 -3.16
CA THR A 234 22.92 -4.37 -3.48
C THR A 234 23.08 -4.55 -4.99
N LYS A 235 22.04 -4.20 -5.78
CA LYS A 235 22.10 -4.29 -7.25
C LYS A 235 23.13 -3.32 -7.84
N VAL A 236 23.27 -2.12 -7.26
CA VAL A 236 24.31 -1.16 -7.66
C VAL A 236 25.71 -1.70 -7.37
N LYS A 237 25.95 -2.37 -6.24
CA LYS A 237 27.24 -3.01 -5.96
C LYS A 237 27.58 -4.10 -6.97
N GLU A 238 26.65 -5.02 -7.22
CA GLU A 238 26.83 -6.07 -8.23
C GLU A 238 27.08 -5.48 -9.63
N PHE A 239 26.36 -4.40 -9.96
CA PHE A 239 26.57 -3.66 -11.20
C PHE A 239 27.99 -3.08 -11.28
N MET A 240 28.47 -2.42 -10.21
CA MET A 240 29.82 -1.83 -10.17
C MET A 240 30.95 -2.88 -10.26
N GLU A 241 30.75 -4.08 -9.74
CA GLU A 241 31.74 -5.20 -9.84
C GLU A 241 32.00 -5.60 -11.30
N SER A 242 31.00 -5.41 -12.18
CA SER A 242 31.12 -5.70 -13.62
C SER A 242 31.97 -4.68 -14.40
N LYS A 243 32.44 -3.60 -13.73
CA LYS A 243 33.16 -2.47 -14.32
C LYS A 243 32.38 -1.81 -15.48
N PRO A 244 31.19 -1.24 -15.17
CA PRO A 244 30.29 -0.74 -16.18
C PRO A 244 30.83 0.52 -16.88
N LEU A 245 30.49 0.66 -18.16
CA LEU A 245 30.71 1.85 -18.97
C LEU A 245 29.60 2.88 -18.74
N LEU A 246 29.85 4.13 -19.17
CA LEU A 246 28.84 5.19 -19.06
C LEU A 246 27.53 4.83 -19.80
N SER A 247 27.63 4.14 -20.95
CA SER A 247 26.48 3.64 -21.69
C SER A 247 25.63 2.65 -20.89
N ASP A 248 26.24 1.86 -20.01
CA ASP A 248 25.53 0.90 -19.17
C ASP A 248 24.74 1.61 -18.07
N PHE A 249 25.31 2.68 -17.49
CA PHE A 249 24.58 3.54 -16.56
C PHE A 249 23.40 4.23 -17.25
N ASP A 250 23.60 4.78 -18.45
CA ASP A 250 22.53 5.40 -19.24
C ASP A 250 21.40 4.39 -19.52
N ALA A 251 21.75 3.15 -19.88
CA ALA A 251 20.78 2.08 -20.10
C ALA A 251 19.98 1.75 -18.83
N GLN A 252 20.63 1.67 -17.66
CA GLN A 252 19.95 1.44 -16.39
C GLN A 252 19.00 2.60 -16.03
N ILE A 253 19.44 3.85 -16.19
CA ILE A 253 18.58 5.01 -15.90
C ILE A 253 17.37 5.05 -16.84
N LYS A 254 17.57 4.80 -18.14
CA LYS A 254 16.49 4.70 -19.13
C LYS A 254 15.51 3.58 -18.83
N TYR A 255 16.00 2.45 -18.34
CA TYR A 255 15.15 1.33 -17.92
C TYR A 255 14.18 1.77 -16.81
N TYR A 256 14.68 2.43 -15.76
CA TYR A 256 13.82 2.96 -14.70
C TYR A 256 12.90 4.09 -15.19
N GLN A 257 13.35 4.96 -16.11
CA GLN A 257 12.44 5.94 -16.73
C GLN A 257 11.30 5.28 -17.52
N LEU A 258 11.57 4.18 -18.22
CA LEU A 258 10.53 3.43 -18.92
C LEU A 258 9.51 2.83 -17.94
N LEU A 259 9.98 2.28 -16.82
CA LEU A 259 9.09 1.81 -15.74
C LEU A 259 8.22 2.95 -15.19
N GLU A 260 8.80 4.13 -14.97
CA GLU A 260 8.06 5.34 -14.57
C GLU A 260 6.91 5.65 -15.55
N THR A 261 7.20 5.67 -16.86
CA THR A 261 6.17 5.87 -17.89
C THR A 261 5.08 4.79 -17.84
N GLN A 262 5.46 3.52 -17.69
CA GLN A 262 4.51 2.42 -17.58
C GLN A 262 3.61 2.55 -16.33
N ILE A 263 4.15 3.02 -15.21
CA ILE A 263 3.40 3.30 -13.98
C ILE A 263 2.41 4.44 -14.21
N GLU A 264 2.81 5.51 -14.90
CA GLU A 264 1.94 6.62 -15.24
C GLU A 264 0.77 6.20 -16.15
N GLU A 265 1.05 5.32 -17.12
CA GLU A 265 0.08 4.75 -18.06
C GLU A 265 -0.95 3.79 -17.42
N LEU A 266 -0.71 3.30 -16.19
CA LEU A 266 -1.69 2.44 -15.50
C LEU A 266 -3.06 3.17 -15.38
N PRO A 267 -4.19 2.44 -15.37
CA PRO A 267 -5.49 3.04 -15.14
C PRO A 267 -5.54 3.79 -13.80
N GLY A 268 -6.25 4.93 -13.73
CA GLY A 268 -6.42 5.68 -12.46
C GLY A 268 -7.30 4.95 -11.43
N SER A 269 -8.22 4.11 -11.91
CA SER A 269 -8.96 3.19 -11.06
C SER A 269 -9.41 1.94 -11.81
N TYR A 270 -9.58 0.85 -11.08
CA TYR A 270 -10.20 -0.38 -11.55
C TYR A 270 -11.56 -0.53 -10.90
N HIS A 271 -12.61 -0.63 -11.70
CA HIS A 271 -13.97 -0.80 -11.18
C HIS A 271 -14.40 -2.26 -11.29
N ILE A 272 -14.50 -2.96 -10.17
CA ILE A 272 -14.94 -4.36 -10.14
C ILE A 272 -16.02 -4.54 -9.08
N GLY A 273 -17.19 -4.98 -9.52
CA GLY A 273 -18.24 -5.23 -8.57
C GLY A 273 -18.64 -3.93 -7.87
N PRO A 274 -18.97 -3.99 -6.57
CA PRO A 274 -19.31 -2.83 -5.78
C PRO A 274 -18.10 -1.98 -5.35
N VAL A 275 -16.88 -2.31 -5.78
CA VAL A 275 -15.65 -1.69 -5.29
C VAL A 275 -14.91 -0.98 -6.44
N GLU A 276 -14.51 0.26 -6.20
CA GLU A 276 -13.56 0.99 -7.03
C GLU A 276 -12.18 0.93 -6.37
N TYR A 277 -11.19 0.36 -7.08
CA TYR A 277 -9.81 0.29 -6.63
C TYR A 277 -9.02 1.45 -7.20
N LEU A 278 -8.52 2.33 -6.32
CA LEU A 278 -7.78 3.53 -6.70
C LEU A 278 -6.29 3.21 -6.80
N THR A 279 -5.64 3.68 -7.87
CA THR A 279 -4.21 3.41 -8.13
C THR A 279 -3.30 4.57 -7.76
N ASP A 280 -3.83 5.74 -7.41
CA ASP A 280 -3.04 6.94 -7.16
C ASP A 280 -1.93 6.70 -6.12
N ARG A 281 -2.24 6.02 -5.01
CA ARG A 281 -1.29 5.73 -3.93
C ARG A 281 -0.17 4.78 -4.36
N ILE A 282 -0.49 3.71 -5.07
CA ILE A 282 0.52 2.78 -5.58
C ILE A 282 1.38 3.45 -6.66
N LYS A 283 0.79 4.26 -7.54
CA LYS A 283 1.55 5.04 -8.53
C LYS A 283 2.56 5.98 -7.87
N GLU A 284 2.12 6.77 -6.89
CA GLU A 284 2.99 7.67 -6.13
C GLU A 284 4.15 6.90 -5.46
N ALA A 285 3.85 5.76 -4.84
CA ALA A 285 4.85 4.91 -4.20
C ALA A 285 5.86 4.34 -5.21
N LEU A 286 5.40 3.75 -6.31
CA LEU A 286 6.27 3.15 -7.33
C LEU A 286 7.13 4.19 -8.07
N VAL A 287 6.60 5.39 -8.34
CA VAL A 287 7.39 6.51 -8.88
C VAL A 287 8.47 6.94 -7.88
N THR A 288 8.15 6.96 -6.58
CA THR A 288 9.12 7.28 -5.53
C THR A 288 10.25 6.25 -5.48
N GLU A 289 9.92 4.96 -5.53
CA GLU A 289 10.93 3.89 -5.59
C GLU A 289 11.79 4.01 -6.85
N THR A 290 11.17 4.20 -8.03
CA THR A 290 11.91 4.38 -9.30
C THR A 290 12.89 5.56 -9.24
N LYS A 291 12.51 6.67 -8.60
CA LYS A 291 13.42 7.79 -8.33
C LYS A 291 14.56 7.41 -7.40
N ALA A 292 14.31 6.65 -6.34
CA ALA A 292 15.34 6.15 -5.44
C ALA A 292 16.34 5.22 -6.14
N TRP A 293 15.85 4.36 -7.06
CA TRP A 293 16.68 3.54 -7.93
C TRP A 293 17.60 4.36 -8.82
N LYS A 294 17.05 5.31 -9.59
CA LYS A 294 17.84 6.22 -10.44
C LYS A 294 18.87 7.01 -9.62
N GLN A 295 18.48 7.49 -8.45
CA GLN A 295 19.37 8.22 -7.55
C GLN A 295 20.52 7.35 -7.02
N SER A 296 20.28 6.07 -6.77
CA SER A 296 21.31 5.12 -6.31
C SER A 296 22.36 4.86 -7.40
N PHE A 297 21.92 4.66 -8.65
CA PHE A 297 22.83 4.56 -9.80
C PHE A 297 23.58 5.88 -10.05
N GLY A 298 22.88 7.02 -9.96
CA GLY A 298 23.49 8.34 -10.07
C GLY A 298 24.57 8.59 -9.03
N LYS A 299 24.32 8.20 -7.77
CA LYS A 299 25.31 8.31 -6.70
C LYS A 299 26.56 7.47 -6.98
N ALA A 300 26.41 6.22 -7.41
CA ALA A 300 27.56 5.38 -7.75
C ALA A 300 28.36 5.92 -8.94
N LEU A 301 27.66 6.50 -9.94
CA LEU A 301 28.32 7.17 -11.06
C LEU A 301 29.10 8.41 -10.59
N ALA A 302 28.50 9.24 -9.74
CA ALA A 302 29.16 10.41 -9.16
C ALA A 302 30.41 10.01 -8.37
N GLU A 303 30.30 9.00 -7.50
CA GLU A 303 31.44 8.50 -6.72
C GLU A 303 32.58 8.01 -7.61
N LYS A 304 32.28 7.27 -8.69
CA LYS A 304 33.26 6.83 -9.69
C LYS A 304 33.91 8.02 -10.40
N ALA A 305 33.11 8.92 -10.96
CA ALA A 305 33.60 10.07 -11.72
C ALA A 305 34.42 11.04 -10.84
N SER A 306 34.01 11.26 -9.59
CA SER A 306 34.75 12.07 -8.62
C SER A 306 36.07 11.41 -8.22
N ALA A 307 36.12 10.08 -8.07
CA ALA A 307 37.37 9.36 -7.80
C ALA A 307 38.35 9.45 -8.98
N ASP A 308 37.88 9.22 -10.21
CA ASP A 308 38.69 9.34 -11.43
C ASP A 308 39.21 10.78 -11.61
N MET A 309 38.38 11.77 -11.33
CA MET A 309 38.76 13.19 -11.37
C MET A 309 39.80 13.55 -10.32
N GLU A 310 39.64 13.07 -9.08
CA GLU A 310 40.61 13.28 -8.00
C GLU A 310 41.97 12.67 -8.34
N GLU A 311 41.99 11.47 -8.94
CA GLU A 311 43.23 10.84 -9.42
C GLU A 311 43.96 11.74 -10.44
N ILE A 312 43.22 12.28 -11.42
CA ILE A 312 43.79 13.18 -12.44
C ILE A 312 44.30 14.47 -11.80
N PHE A 313 43.56 15.09 -10.88
CA PHE A 313 44.03 16.29 -10.20
C PHE A 313 45.29 16.06 -9.35
N LEU A 314 45.36 14.95 -8.62
CA LEU A 314 46.55 14.57 -7.86
C LEU A 314 47.75 14.31 -8.77
N PHE A 315 47.52 13.66 -9.91
CA PHE A 315 48.55 13.45 -10.94
C PHE A 315 49.08 14.78 -11.49
N ILE A 316 48.17 15.70 -11.85
CA ILE A 316 48.51 17.05 -12.35
C ILE A 316 49.29 17.85 -11.30
N ASP A 317 48.85 17.86 -10.04
CA ASP A 317 49.50 18.60 -8.96
C ASP A 317 50.91 18.07 -8.67
N ASN A 318 51.09 16.74 -8.65
CA ASN A 318 52.40 16.13 -8.46
C ASN A 318 53.40 16.57 -9.56
N LEU A 319 52.99 16.46 -10.82
CA LEU A 319 53.83 16.80 -11.96
C LEU A 319 54.11 18.29 -12.05
N ASN A 320 53.11 19.14 -11.78
CA ASN A 320 53.31 20.59 -11.70
C ASN A 320 54.35 20.97 -10.64
N LYS A 321 54.31 20.36 -9.45
CA LYS A 321 55.30 20.60 -8.38
C LYS A 321 56.71 20.20 -8.81
N ARG A 322 56.86 19.08 -9.51
CA ARG A 322 58.16 18.60 -10.01
C ARG A 322 58.71 19.48 -11.12
N LEU A 323 57.86 19.91 -12.05
CA LEU A 323 58.23 20.79 -13.17
C LEU A 323 58.43 22.25 -12.75
N ALA A 324 57.82 22.70 -11.65
CA ALA A 324 58.02 24.07 -11.12
C ALA A 324 59.34 24.22 -10.37
N ARG A 325 59.99 23.11 -9.98
CA ARG A 325 61.29 23.14 -9.34
C ARG A 325 62.35 23.59 -10.35
N GLY A 326 63.00 24.71 -10.07
CA GLY A 326 64.10 25.21 -10.91
C GLY A 326 65.27 24.25 -10.97
N ILE A 327 65.99 24.25 -12.10
CA ILE A 327 67.09 23.31 -12.38
C ILE A 327 68.42 23.91 -11.92
N LYS A 328 69.07 23.27 -10.95
CA LYS A 328 70.37 23.69 -10.43
C LYS A 328 71.45 22.62 -10.62
N ASP A 329 71.08 21.36 -10.56
CA ASP A 329 72.00 20.23 -10.67
C ASP A 329 71.46 19.12 -11.61
N LEU A 330 72.26 18.06 -11.79
CA LEU A 330 71.90 16.93 -12.64
C LEU A 330 70.74 16.09 -12.07
N ASP A 331 70.49 16.14 -10.76
CA ASP A 331 69.36 15.45 -10.14
C ASP A 331 68.05 16.18 -10.45
N ASP A 332 68.05 17.52 -10.47
CA ASP A 332 66.91 18.33 -10.92
C ASP A 332 66.59 18.05 -12.41
N VAL A 333 67.64 17.92 -13.26
CA VAL A 333 67.48 17.52 -14.67
C VAL A 333 66.83 16.14 -14.76
N ARG A 334 67.34 15.15 -14.01
CA ARG A 334 66.78 13.79 -14.00
C ARG A 334 65.33 13.77 -13.55
N SER A 335 65.00 14.48 -12.48
CA SER A 335 63.64 14.58 -11.94
C SER A 335 62.65 15.20 -12.94
N SER A 336 63.06 16.27 -13.61
CA SER A 336 62.26 16.97 -14.62
C SER A 336 62.05 16.11 -15.87
N MET A 337 63.12 15.45 -16.36
CA MET A 337 63.02 14.53 -17.49
C MET A 337 62.11 13.33 -17.19
N ALA A 338 62.18 12.79 -15.96
CA ALA A 338 61.28 11.73 -15.53
C ALA A 338 59.81 12.20 -15.50
N ALA A 339 59.55 13.43 -15.05
CA ALA A 339 58.19 14.01 -15.04
C ALA A 339 57.66 14.19 -16.47
N LEU A 340 58.50 14.65 -17.40
CA LEU A 340 58.13 14.79 -18.82
C LEU A 340 57.83 13.43 -19.48
N SER A 341 58.59 12.38 -19.15
CA SER A 341 58.32 11.01 -19.62
C SER A 341 56.97 10.51 -19.10
N GLU A 342 56.70 10.70 -17.81
CA GLU A 342 55.46 10.26 -17.15
C GLU A 342 54.21 10.95 -17.72
N ILE A 343 54.30 12.25 -18.03
CA ILE A 343 53.24 12.98 -18.76
C ILE A 343 52.95 12.30 -20.09
N ARG A 344 54.01 12.05 -20.89
CA ARG A 344 53.86 11.49 -22.23
C ARG A 344 53.34 10.05 -22.23
N GLU A 345 53.75 9.25 -21.26
CA GLU A 345 53.28 7.87 -21.10
C GLU A 345 51.80 7.81 -20.67
N SER A 346 51.34 8.81 -19.91
CA SER A 346 49.97 8.86 -19.38
C SER A 346 49.00 9.69 -20.24
N GLU A 347 49.49 10.43 -21.24
CA GLU A 347 48.73 11.42 -22.03
C GLU A 347 47.43 10.85 -22.60
N ILE A 348 47.54 9.75 -23.35
CA ILE A 348 46.39 9.09 -23.97
C ILE A 348 45.37 8.63 -22.92
N ARG A 349 45.85 8.09 -21.79
CA ARG A 349 44.98 7.60 -20.72
C ARG A 349 44.21 8.75 -20.07
N ILE A 350 44.87 9.86 -19.76
CA ILE A 350 44.23 11.03 -19.13
C ILE A 350 43.19 11.63 -20.10
N ASP A 351 43.56 11.87 -21.36
CA ASP A 351 42.64 12.43 -22.37
C ASP A 351 41.40 11.54 -22.57
N MET A 352 41.59 10.21 -22.60
CA MET A 352 40.49 9.25 -22.72
C MET A 352 39.59 9.17 -21.47
N THR A 353 40.06 9.65 -20.30
CA THR A 353 39.29 9.62 -19.05
C THR A 353 38.54 10.93 -18.79
N ILE A 354 39.09 12.08 -19.21
CA ILE A 354 38.47 13.40 -19.00
C ILE A 354 37.07 13.48 -19.63
N GLY A 355 36.92 13.08 -20.91
CA GLY A 355 35.64 13.11 -21.61
C GLY A 355 34.53 12.32 -20.89
N PRO A 356 34.75 11.04 -20.53
CA PRO A 356 33.80 10.27 -19.73
C PRO A 356 33.43 10.88 -18.38
N ILE A 357 34.35 11.58 -17.71
CA ILE A 357 34.04 12.30 -16.46
C ILE A 357 33.04 13.42 -16.77
N GLU A 358 33.34 14.29 -17.73
CA GLU A 358 32.46 15.40 -18.14
C GLU A 358 31.07 14.90 -18.56
N GLU A 359 31.04 13.85 -19.39
CA GLU A 359 29.78 13.22 -19.84
C GLU A 359 28.99 12.59 -18.69
N SER A 360 29.66 12.02 -17.67
CA SER A 360 29.00 11.46 -16.48
C SER A 360 28.21 12.53 -15.72
N PHE A 361 28.82 13.69 -15.48
CA PHE A 361 28.14 14.82 -14.81
C PHE A 361 27.07 15.46 -15.70
N ALA A 362 27.32 15.59 -17.00
CA ALA A 362 26.31 16.06 -17.95
C ALA A 362 25.08 15.13 -17.99
N MET A 363 25.30 13.81 -17.95
CA MET A 363 24.22 12.81 -17.91
C MET A 363 23.41 12.91 -16.60
N MET A 364 24.08 13.05 -15.45
CA MET A 364 23.39 13.23 -14.17
C MET A 364 22.52 14.50 -14.17
N ASN A 365 23.02 15.61 -14.72
CA ASN A 365 22.25 16.84 -14.89
C ASN A 365 21.03 16.64 -15.80
N ARG A 366 21.20 15.98 -16.95
CA ARG A 366 20.11 15.69 -17.89
C ARG A 366 18.96 14.92 -17.23
N TYR A 367 19.28 14.00 -16.33
CA TYR A 367 18.29 13.19 -15.62
C TYR A 367 17.83 13.79 -14.29
N GLY A 368 18.33 14.97 -13.91
CA GLY A 368 17.98 15.63 -12.65
C GLY A 368 18.43 14.86 -11.40
N LEU A 369 19.53 14.12 -11.49
CA LEU A 369 20.09 13.36 -10.37
C LEU A 369 20.86 14.28 -9.45
N VAL A 370 20.73 14.08 -8.13
CA VAL A 370 21.37 14.93 -7.14
C VAL A 370 22.80 14.46 -6.88
N TYR A 371 23.77 15.38 -6.95
CA TYR A 371 25.18 15.13 -6.63
C TYR A 371 25.82 16.39 -6.03
N SER A 372 27.07 16.29 -5.57
CA SER A 372 27.80 17.39 -4.92
C SER A 372 28.04 18.57 -5.87
N SER A 373 27.64 19.78 -5.49
CA SER A 373 27.91 20.99 -6.29
C SER A 373 29.39 21.31 -6.39
N SER A 374 30.19 20.89 -5.41
CA SER A 374 31.65 21.06 -5.43
C SER A 374 32.29 20.28 -6.58
N ASP A 375 31.73 19.12 -6.96
CA ASP A 375 32.30 18.31 -8.03
C ASP A 375 31.96 18.92 -9.39
N ALA A 376 30.78 19.53 -9.53
CA ALA A 376 30.39 20.24 -10.76
C ALA A 376 31.39 21.33 -11.17
N GLU A 377 31.81 22.18 -10.22
CA GLU A 377 32.77 23.26 -10.47
C GLU A 377 34.17 22.74 -10.82
N ARG A 378 34.55 21.59 -10.25
CA ARG A 378 35.87 20.98 -10.49
C ARG A 378 35.98 20.34 -11.87
N VAL A 379 34.90 19.75 -12.38
CA VAL A 379 34.84 19.18 -13.74
C VAL A 379 35.18 20.23 -14.78
N ASP A 380 34.56 21.42 -14.70
CA ASP A 380 34.78 22.51 -15.65
C ASP A 380 36.24 22.97 -15.71
N GLY A 381 36.98 22.81 -14.61
CA GLY A 381 38.40 23.16 -14.50
C GLY A 381 39.38 22.05 -14.90
N LEU A 382 38.92 20.80 -15.08
CA LEU A 382 39.78 19.63 -15.26
C LEU A 382 40.56 19.70 -16.59
N THR A 383 39.84 19.91 -17.69
CA THR A 383 40.41 20.06 -19.04
C THR A 383 41.39 21.24 -19.10
N TYR A 384 41.05 22.35 -18.45
CA TYR A 384 41.94 23.51 -18.36
C TYR A 384 43.22 23.19 -17.57
N ALA A 385 43.12 22.51 -16.43
CA ALA A 385 44.26 22.13 -15.60
C ALA A 385 45.23 21.20 -16.36
N TRP A 386 44.68 20.26 -17.15
CA TRP A 386 45.46 19.35 -17.97
C TRP A 386 46.22 20.09 -19.10
N HIS A 387 45.54 20.96 -19.84
CA HIS A 387 46.20 21.78 -20.86
C HIS A 387 47.27 22.72 -20.28
N LYS A 388 47.04 23.26 -19.09
CA LYS A 388 48.01 24.10 -18.40
C LYS A 388 49.28 23.32 -18.03
N LEU A 389 49.16 22.08 -17.57
CA LEU A 389 50.31 21.20 -17.30
C LEU A 389 51.11 20.93 -18.59
N HIS A 390 50.43 20.65 -19.70
CA HIS A 390 51.09 20.46 -21.00
C HIS A 390 51.88 21.71 -21.44
N ALA A 391 51.32 22.90 -21.27
CA ALA A 391 52.02 24.15 -21.57
C ALA A 391 53.28 24.34 -20.69
N GLN A 392 53.18 24.01 -19.41
CA GLN A 392 54.33 24.05 -18.49
C GLN A 392 55.40 23.01 -18.89
N ALA A 393 55.00 21.79 -19.21
CA ALA A 393 55.88 20.74 -19.68
C ALA A 393 56.65 21.15 -20.95
N GLY A 394 55.98 21.77 -21.92
CA GLY A 394 56.63 22.31 -23.12
C GLY A 394 57.65 23.41 -22.83
N THR A 395 57.35 24.27 -21.85
CA THR A 395 58.28 25.33 -21.40
C THR A 395 59.52 24.74 -20.74
N VAL A 396 59.35 23.77 -19.84
CA VAL A 396 60.48 23.09 -19.15
C VAL A 396 61.31 22.27 -20.14
N ALA A 397 60.68 21.55 -21.07
CA ALA A 397 61.40 20.81 -22.11
C ALA A 397 62.27 21.73 -22.97
N SER A 398 61.73 22.90 -23.36
CA SER A 398 62.48 23.91 -24.13
C SER A 398 63.67 24.46 -23.32
N HIS A 399 63.48 24.72 -22.03
CA HIS A 399 64.55 25.18 -21.15
C HIS A 399 65.65 24.13 -20.95
N LEU A 400 65.28 22.85 -20.78
CA LEU A 400 66.22 21.73 -20.68
C LEU A 400 67.14 21.63 -21.90
N ILE A 401 66.59 21.82 -23.10
CA ILE A 401 67.37 21.85 -24.36
C ILE A 401 68.39 22.99 -24.35
N GLN A 402 68.03 24.16 -23.81
CA GLN A 402 68.93 25.31 -23.74
C GLN A 402 70.11 25.10 -22.78
N ILE A 403 69.87 24.50 -21.61
CA ILE A 403 70.92 24.31 -20.58
C ILE A 403 71.76 23.03 -20.80
N GLN A 404 71.26 22.08 -21.60
CA GLN A 404 71.90 20.79 -21.86
C GLN A 404 73.40 20.90 -22.27
N PRO A 405 73.82 21.82 -23.16
CA PRO A 405 75.23 21.92 -23.55
C PRO A 405 76.15 22.28 -22.37
N THR A 406 75.71 23.21 -21.52
CA THR A 406 76.46 23.67 -20.34
C THR A 406 76.63 22.54 -19.33
N PHE A 407 75.54 21.89 -18.93
CA PHE A 407 75.58 20.75 -18.01
C PHE A 407 76.41 19.59 -18.55
N LYS A 408 76.40 19.36 -19.86
CA LYS A 408 77.25 18.35 -20.49
C LYS A 408 78.74 18.71 -20.38
N SER A 409 79.08 19.97 -20.62
CA SER A 409 80.47 20.45 -20.49
C SER A 409 80.96 20.31 -19.05
N ASP A 410 80.19 20.81 -18.09
CA ASP A 410 80.53 20.77 -16.66
C ASP A 410 80.70 19.33 -16.15
N LEU A 411 79.86 18.40 -16.62
CA LEU A 411 79.96 16.99 -16.29
C LEU A 411 81.24 16.35 -16.85
N LEU A 412 81.59 16.64 -18.11
CA LEU A 412 82.82 16.10 -18.73
C LEU A 412 84.06 16.60 -17.99
N ASP A 413 84.12 17.90 -17.69
CA ASP A 413 85.21 18.51 -16.93
C ASP A 413 85.30 17.95 -15.50
N GLY A 414 84.16 17.75 -14.84
CA GLY A 414 84.08 17.15 -13.52
C GLY A 414 84.58 15.70 -13.50
N VAL A 415 84.22 14.90 -14.50
CA VAL A 415 84.68 13.51 -14.64
C VAL A 415 86.17 13.43 -14.91
N GLU A 416 86.71 14.33 -15.74
CA GLU A 416 88.15 14.40 -16.01
C GLU A 416 88.96 14.72 -14.73
N LYS A 417 88.52 15.74 -13.98
CA LYS A 417 89.12 16.08 -12.67
C LYS A 417 89.01 14.92 -11.68
N PHE A 418 87.87 14.23 -11.64
CA PHE A 418 87.68 13.08 -10.76
C PHE A 418 88.62 11.92 -11.10
N LYS A 419 88.80 11.60 -12.38
CA LYS A 419 89.77 10.58 -12.82
C LYS A 419 91.20 10.93 -12.38
N ALA A 420 91.59 12.19 -12.53
CA ALA A 420 92.89 12.66 -12.06
C ALA A 420 93.04 12.49 -10.54
N MET A 421 92.03 12.91 -9.76
CA MET A 421 92.03 12.74 -8.30
C MET A 421 92.10 11.27 -7.86
N VAL A 422 91.36 10.37 -8.53
CA VAL A 422 91.42 8.93 -8.26
C VAL A 422 92.82 8.38 -8.55
N THR A 423 93.45 8.81 -9.64
CA THR A 423 94.82 8.40 -9.98
C THR A 423 95.81 8.85 -8.90
N THR A 424 95.72 10.10 -8.47
CA THR A 424 96.53 10.63 -7.37
C THR A 424 96.30 9.87 -6.07
N PHE A 425 95.04 9.64 -5.69
CA PHE A 425 94.68 8.91 -4.47
C PHE A 425 95.22 7.46 -4.48
N VAL A 426 95.10 6.75 -5.61
CA VAL A 426 95.63 5.39 -5.75
C VAL A 426 97.15 5.38 -5.62
N ASN A 427 97.84 6.35 -6.21
CA ASN A 427 99.30 6.47 -6.07
C ASN A 427 99.69 6.73 -4.61
N GLU A 428 99.03 7.68 -3.93
CA GLU A 428 99.28 7.99 -2.52
C GLU A 428 98.96 6.82 -1.57
N TYR A 429 97.96 6.00 -1.90
CA TYR A 429 97.59 4.81 -1.13
C TYR A 429 98.60 3.67 -1.32
N ASN A 430 99.17 3.52 -2.52
CA ASN A 430 100.18 2.50 -2.82
C ASN A 430 101.58 2.87 -2.32
N ASP A 431 101.87 4.17 -2.16
CA ASP A 431 103.13 4.69 -1.63
C ASP A 431 103.19 4.71 -0.08
N LYS A 432 102.10 4.32 0.60
CA LYS A 432 102.03 4.06 2.04
C LYS A 432 101.87 2.57 2.31
#